data_AF-A0A660T3F7-F1
#
_entry.id   AF-A0A660T3F7-F1
#
_cell.length_a   1.000
_cell.length_b   1.000
_cell.length_c   1.000
_cell.angle_alpha   90.00
_cell.angle_beta   90.00
_cell.angle_gamma   90.00
#
_symmetry.space_group_name_H-M   'P 1'
#
loop_
_entity.id
_entity.type
_entity.pdbx_description
1 polymer ?
#
loop_
_entity_poly.entity_id
_entity_poly.type
_entity_poly.pdbx_seq_one_letter_code
_entity_poly.pdbx_strand_id
1 'polypeptide(L)' 'ANAGGVAVSGLEMSQNSMKYSWASEDVDDKLGRIMKDIHAACVSEGTEADGYINYVKGANIAGFRKVADAMLDLGY' A
#
# COMPACT_ATOMS: atom_id res chain seq x y z
N ALA A 1 10.72 0.74 -6.34
CA ALA A 1 9.53 0.23 -5.64
C ALA A 1 9.67 -1.28 -5.45
N ASN A 2 9.54 -1.79 -4.22
CA ASN A 2 9.71 -3.21 -3.85
C ASN A 2 8.64 -3.70 -2.85
N ALA A 3 7.58 -2.92 -2.64
CA ALA A 3 6.48 -3.26 -1.74
C ALA A 3 5.67 -4.48 -2.21
N GLY A 4 5.78 -4.86 -3.49
CA GLY A 4 5.05 -5.99 -4.06
C GLY A 4 5.34 -7.32 -3.35
N GLY A 5 6.57 -7.58 -2.91
CA GLY A 5 6.89 -8.79 -2.15
C GLY A 5 6.13 -8.87 -0.83
N VAL A 6 6.14 -7.76 -0.05
CA VAL A 6 5.40 -7.66 1.21
C VAL A 6 3.88 -7.74 0.98
N ALA A 7 3.39 -7.13 -0.10
CA ALA A 7 1.99 -7.20 -0.48
C ALA A 7 1.55 -8.65 -0.76
N VAL A 8 2.33 -9.41 -1.53
CA VAL A 8 2.04 -10.83 -1.80
C VAL A 8 2.10 -11.67 -0.52
N SER A 9 3.03 -11.40 0.41
CA SER A 9 3.02 -12.07 1.73
C SER A 9 1.73 -11.80 2.52
N GLY A 10 1.19 -10.59 2.46
CA GLY A 10 -0.13 -10.27 3.05
C GLY A 10 -1.29 -11.01 2.37
N LEU A 11 -1.24 -11.16 1.04
CA LEU A 11 -2.21 -11.96 0.29
C LEU A 11 -2.11 -13.45 0.64
N GLU A 12 -0.90 -13.98 0.82
CA GLU A 12 -0.65 -15.35 1.27
C GLU A 12 -1.22 -15.59 2.67
N MET A 13 -0.97 -14.69 3.62
CA MET A 13 -1.57 -14.73 4.95
C MET A 13 -3.11 -14.76 4.89
N SER A 14 -3.71 -13.98 3.98
CA SER A 14 -5.16 -13.95 3.78
C SER A 14 -5.69 -15.29 3.26
N GLN A 15 -5.06 -15.85 2.23
CA GLN A 15 -5.39 -17.18 1.69
C GLN A 15 -5.29 -18.27 2.75
N ASN A 16 -4.24 -18.23 3.57
CA ASN A 16 -4.02 -19.17 4.69
C ASN A 16 -5.15 -19.07 5.74
N SER A 17 -5.56 -17.86 6.09
CA SER A 17 -6.67 -17.62 7.02
C SER A 17 -8.00 -18.15 6.49
N MET A 18 -8.28 -17.95 5.19
CA MET A 18 -9.50 -18.42 4.54
C MET A 18 -9.48 -19.91 4.18
N LYS A 19 -8.30 -20.55 4.21
CA LYS A 19 -8.07 -21.92 3.71
C LYS A 19 -8.49 -22.09 2.24
N TYR A 20 -8.26 -21.06 1.44
CA TYR A 20 -8.64 -21.02 0.04
C TYR A 20 -7.53 -20.38 -0.78
N SER A 21 -7.13 -21.06 -1.86
CA SER A 21 -6.12 -20.58 -2.80
C SER A 21 -6.79 -19.90 -3.98
N TRP A 22 -6.33 -18.70 -4.31
CA TRP A 22 -6.76 -17.94 -5.46
C TRP A 22 -6.04 -18.38 -6.73
N ALA A 23 -6.62 -18.08 -7.89
CA ALA A 23 -5.92 -18.21 -9.16
C ALA A 23 -4.79 -17.17 -9.24
N SER A 24 -3.78 -17.43 -10.06
CA SER A 24 -2.65 -16.50 -10.21
C SER A 24 -3.12 -15.14 -10.75
N GLU A 25 -4.12 -15.14 -11.62
CA GLU A 25 -4.73 -13.94 -12.21
C GLU A 25 -5.42 -13.08 -11.14
N ASP A 26 -6.09 -13.71 -10.17
CA ASP A 26 -6.71 -13.01 -9.04
C ASP A 26 -5.66 -12.37 -8.12
N VAL A 27 -4.54 -13.06 -7.90
CA VAL A 27 -3.41 -12.53 -7.10
C VAL A 27 -2.77 -11.36 -7.82
N ASP A 28 -2.55 -11.46 -9.14
CA ASP A 28 -1.99 -10.40 -9.96
C ASP A 28 -2.90 -9.16 -10.00
N ASP A 29 -4.21 -9.35 -10.19
CA ASP A 29 -5.20 -8.26 -10.14
C ASP A 29 -5.19 -7.53 -8.79
N LYS A 30 -5.12 -8.28 -7.69
CA LYS A 30 -5.02 -7.71 -6.34
C LYS A 30 -3.71 -6.96 -6.15
N LEU A 31 -2.58 -7.55 -6.56
CA LEU A 31 -1.28 -6.91 -6.50
C LEU A 31 -1.25 -5.62 -7.33
N GLY A 32 -1.80 -5.65 -8.54
CA GLY A 32 -1.91 -4.49 -9.42
C GLY A 32 -2.72 -3.36 -8.79
N ARG A 33 -3.83 -3.67 -8.09
CA ARG A 33 -4.59 -2.68 -7.31
C ARG A 33 -3.76 -2.10 -6.17
N ILE A 34 -3.11 -2.94 -5.36
CA ILE A 34 -2.26 -2.51 -4.24
C ILE A 34 -1.15 -1.56 -4.73
N MET A 35 -0.49 -1.89 -5.84
CA MET A 35 0.58 -1.05 -6.39
C MET A 35 0.05 0.29 -6.93
N LYS A 36 -1.15 0.31 -7.53
CA LYS A 36 -1.83 1.56 -7.94
C LYS A 36 -2.19 2.43 -6.74
N ASP A 37 -2.68 1.82 -5.67
CA ASP A 37 -3.04 2.54 -4.44
C ASP A 37 -1.79 3.15 -3.78
N ILE A 38 -0.68 2.40 -3.71
CA ILE A 38 0.61 2.92 -3.23
C ILE A 38 1.07 4.11 -4.08
N HIS A 39 0.99 3.99 -5.41
CA HIS A 39 1.35 5.08 -6.31
C HIS A 39 0.45 6.30 -6.10
N ALA A 40 -0.86 6.13 -6.05
CA ALA A 40 -1.82 7.22 -5.84
C ALA A 40 -1.57 7.95 -4.51
N ALA A 41 -1.24 7.23 -3.44
CA ALA A 41 -0.88 7.82 -2.16
C ALA A 41 0.42 8.64 -2.25
N CYS A 42 1.45 8.12 -2.91
CA CYS A 42 2.70 8.86 -3.15
C CYS A 42 2.47 10.11 -3.99
N VAL A 43 1.60 10.05 -5.00
CA VAL A 43 1.24 11.22 -5.82
C VAL A 43 0.51 12.26 -4.96
N SER A 44 -0.51 11.84 -4.22
CA SER A 44 -1.30 12.75 -3.35
C SER A 44 -0.42 13.50 -2.35
N GLU A 45 0.48 12.79 -1.66
CA GLU A 45 1.31 13.38 -0.58
C GLU A 45 2.62 13.98 -1.07
N GLY A 46 3.07 13.60 -2.26
CA GLY A 46 4.37 13.96 -2.82
C GLY A 46 4.33 15.02 -3.91
N THR A 47 3.15 15.40 -4.42
CA THR A 47 3.03 16.42 -5.46
C THR A 47 3.38 17.81 -4.91
N GLU A 48 4.32 18.47 -5.56
CA GLU A 48 4.77 19.82 -5.25
C GLU A 48 4.03 20.87 -6.10
N ALA A 49 4.18 22.15 -5.76
CA ALA A 49 3.39 23.24 -6.37
C ALA A 49 3.63 23.41 -7.88
N ASP A 50 4.76 22.93 -8.39
CA ASP A 50 5.13 22.93 -9.81
C ASP A 50 4.67 21.67 -10.56
N GLY A 51 4.02 20.73 -9.86
CA GLY A 51 3.57 19.44 -10.40
C GLY A 51 4.62 18.33 -10.34
N TYR A 52 5.82 18.58 -9.81
CA TYR A 52 6.79 17.52 -9.56
C TYR A 52 6.29 16.55 -8.48
N ILE A 53 6.54 15.26 -8.66
CA ILE A 53 6.10 14.22 -7.73
C ILE A 53 7.30 13.65 -6.99
N ASN A 54 7.44 14.04 -5.72
CA ASN A 54 8.46 13.55 -4.83
C ASN A 54 8.01 12.24 -4.16
N TYR A 55 8.27 11.10 -4.81
CA TYR A 55 7.86 9.78 -4.32
C TYR A 55 8.43 9.42 -2.95
N VAL A 56 9.65 9.86 -2.61
CA VAL A 56 10.26 9.56 -1.31
C VAL A 56 9.49 10.28 -0.21
N LYS A 57 9.21 11.58 -0.41
CA LYS A 57 8.39 12.37 0.52
C LYS A 57 6.98 11.79 0.62
N GLY A 58 6.33 11.54 -0.52
CA GLY A 58 4.97 11.00 -0.57
C GLY A 58 4.83 9.65 0.12
N ALA A 59 5.76 8.72 -0.13
CA ALA A 59 5.76 7.41 0.52
C ALA A 59 5.92 7.51 2.05
N ASN A 60 6.85 8.35 2.50
CA ASN A 60 7.09 8.54 3.94
C ASN A 60 5.88 9.17 4.65
N ILE A 61 5.28 10.20 4.07
CA ILE A 61 4.09 10.86 4.64
C ILE A 61 2.90 9.90 4.66
N ALA A 62 2.61 9.23 3.55
CA ALA A 62 1.49 8.30 3.45
C ALA A 62 1.64 7.12 4.43
N GLY A 63 2.84 6.53 4.51
CA GLY A 63 3.14 5.45 5.44
C GLY A 63 3.03 5.88 6.91
N PHE A 64 3.59 7.05 7.25
CA PHE A 64 3.52 7.59 8.60
C PHE A 64 2.08 7.92 9.00
N ARG A 65 1.32 8.63 8.15
CA ARG A 65 -0.06 9.03 8.44
C ARG A 65 -0.93 7.82 8.75
N LYS A 66 -0.84 6.76 7.94
CA LYS A 66 -1.62 5.53 8.18
C LYS A 66 -1.35 4.90 9.55
N VAL A 67 -0.10 4.92 10.01
CA VAL A 67 0.25 4.39 11.34
C VAL A 67 -0.20 5.35 12.44
N ALA A 68 0.04 6.65 12.27
CA ALA A 68 -0.35 7.67 13.23
C ALA A 68 -1.87 7.71 13.45
N ASP A 69 -2.67 7.66 12.39
CA ASP A 69 -4.14 7.61 12.47
C ASP A 69 -4.59 6.36 13.24
N ALA A 70 -4.00 5.19 12.94
CA ALA A 70 -4.30 3.95 13.66
C ALA A 70 -3.91 4.02 15.15
N MET A 71 -2.82 4.71 15.49
CA MET A 71 -2.42 4.92 16.88
C MET A 71 -3.43 5.81 17.62
N LEU A 72 -3.89 6.90 16.98
CA LEU A 72 -4.92 7.78 17.54
C LEU A 72 -6.26 7.05 17.73
N ASP A 73 -6.67 6.23 16.77
CA ASP A 73 -7.90 5.42 16.84
C ASP A 73 -7.86 4.40 18.01
N LEU A 74 -6.68 3.90 18.35
CA LEU A 74 -6.45 3.01 19.50
C LEU A 74 -6.29 3.75 20.83
N GLY A 75 -6.32 5.09 20.82
CA GLY A 75 -6.28 5.93 22.03
C GLY A 75 -4.87 6.20 22.58
N TYR A 76 -3.83 6.15 21.74
CA TYR A 76 -2.46 6.56 22.08
C TYR A 76 -2.22 8.06 21.88
#